data_AF-A0A4Y2TK00-F1
#
_entry.id   AF-A0A4Y2TK00-F1
#
_cell.length_a   1.000
_cell.length_b   1.000
_cell.length_c   1.000
_cell.angle_alpha   90.00
_cell.angle_beta   90.00
_cell.angle_gamma   90.00
#
_symmetry.space_group_name_H-M   'P 1'
#
loop_
_entity.id
_entity.type
_entity.pdbx_description
1 polymer ?
#
loop_
_entity_poly.entity_id
_entity_poly.type
_entity_poly.pdbx_seq_one_letter_code
_entity_poly.pdbx_strand_id
1 'polypeptide(L)'
;MTSYESQNGYDINTRLVYGMRCTGKGKCAARCGNEPATPPAKFERLNSSLYRALSSAYSKSMLQAVEGAVSRNDNTRDRTVALDDTCQKRGHTSINGVITATSLDTGKVIDFECLYKYCQKQVK
;
A
#
# COMPACT_ATOMS: atom_id res chain seq x y z
N MET A 1 -20.73 -15.27 8.92
CA MET A 1 -20.10 -14.72 7.70
C MET A 1 -19.54 -15.89 6.91
N THR A 2 -20.12 -16.20 5.75
CA THR A 2 -19.67 -17.33 4.90
C THR A 2 -18.72 -16.80 3.83
N SER A 3 -17.54 -17.41 3.70
CA SER A 3 -16.57 -17.07 2.66
C SER A 3 -16.88 -17.82 1.36
N TYR A 4 -16.80 -17.14 0.22
CA TYR A 4 -16.85 -17.80 -1.09
C TYR A 4 -15.44 -18.16 -1.58
N GLU A 5 -15.34 -19.24 -2.36
CA GLU A 5 -14.10 -19.67 -2.98
C GLU A 5 -13.86 -18.90 -4.29
N SER A 6 -12.66 -18.33 -4.42
CA SER A 6 -12.21 -17.63 -5.63
C SER A 6 -11.04 -18.39 -6.26
N GLN A 7 -10.57 -17.95 -7.44
CA GLN A 7 -9.35 -18.48 -8.07
C GLN A 7 -8.10 -18.42 -7.16
N ASN A 8 -8.11 -17.51 -6.18
CA ASN A 8 -7.03 -17.32 -5.21
C ASN A 8 -7.28 -18.02 -3.87
N GLY A 9 -8.34 -18.83 -3.76
CA GLY A 9 -8.82 -19.47 -2.53
C GLY A 9 -9.95 -18.68 -1.88
N TYR A 10 -10.24 -18.97 -0.62
CA TYR A 10 -11.32 -18.30 0.12
C TYR A 10 -11.08 -16.78 0.24
N ASP A 11 -12.09 -15.98 -0.05
CA ASP A 11 -12.03 -14.51 0.01
C ASP A 11 -11.56 -13.99 1.38
N ILE A 12 -11.94 -14.67 2.47
CA ILE A 12 -11.51 -14.33 3.83
C ILE A 12 -9.99 -14.34 3.99
N ASN A 13 -9.27 -15.23 3.28
CA ASN A 13 -7.82 -15.28 3.30
C ASN A 13 -7.21 -14.06 2.61
N THR A 14 -7.81 -13.62 1.50
CA THR A 14 -7.39 -12.40 0.80
C THR A 14 -7.58 -11.16 1.68
N ARG A 15 -8.74 -11.05 2.37
CA ARG A 15 -9.02 -9.95 3.31
C ARG A 15 -8.05 -9.95 4.49
N LEU A 16 -7.75 -11.12 5.04
CA LEU A 16 -6.74 -11.24 6.11
C LEU A 16 -5.38 -10.72 5.64
N VAL A 17 -4.87 -11.21 4.50
CA VAL A 17 -3.58 -10.78 3.94
C VAL A 17 -3.58 -9.27 3.67
N TYR A 18 -4.67 -8.72 3.14
CA TYR A 18 -4.83 -7.29 2.92
C TYR A 18 -4.74 -6.50 4.24
N GLY A 19 -5.46 -6.90 5.29
CA GLY A 19 -5.37 -6.26 6.60
C GLY A 19 -3.98 -6.33 7.24
N MET A 20 -3.28 -7.46 7.07
CA MET A 20 -1.90 -7.61 7.52
C MET A 20 -0.91 -6.72 6.78
N ARG A 21 -1.20 -6.40 5.52
CA ARG A 21 -0.44 -5.45 4.71
C ARG A 21 -0.69 -4.01 5.15
N CYS A 22 -1.95 -3.62 5.34
CA CYS A 22 -2.34 -2.28 5.81
C CYS A 22 -1.72 -1.92 7.16
N THR A 23 -1.59 -2.90 8.06
CA THR A 23 -0.98 -2.70 9.39
C THR A 23 0.55 -2.82 9.39
N GLY A 24 1.17 -3.18 8.26
CA GLY A 24 2.62 -3.39 8.16
C GLY A 24 3.17 -4.55 9.01
N LYS A 25 2.30 -5.41 9.56
CA LYS A 25 2.72 -6.50 10.46
C LYS A 25 3.00 -7.82 9.73
N GLY A 26 2.49 -7.99 8.51
CA GLY A 26 2.81 -9.11 7.62
C GLY A 26 2.42 -10.49 8.16
N LYS A 27 3.02 -11.55 7.59
CA LYS A 27 2.66 -12.96 7.86
C LYS A 27 2.80 -13.37 9.32
N CYS A 28 3.80 -12.87 10.02
CA CYS A 28 4.05 -13.25 11.42
C CYS A 28 2.89 -12.85 12.33
N ALA A 29 2.37 -11.64 12.19
CA ALA A 29 1.23 -11.23 12.99
C ALA A 29 -0.09 -11.90 12.56
N ALA A 30 -0.19 -12.39 11.32
CA ALA A 30 -1.30 -13.23 10.88
C ALA A 30 -1.36 -14.54 11.68
N ARG A 31 -0.22 -14.99 12.22
CA ARG A 31 -0.09 -16.19 13.05
C ARG A 31 -0.41 -15.92 14.53
N CYS A 32 -0.29 -14.67 14.97
CA CYS A 32 -0.37 -14.27 16.37
C CYS A 32 -1.70 -13.62 16.76
N GLY A 33 -2.67 -13.50 15.85
CA GLY A 33 -4.03 -13.11 16.20
C GLY A 33 -4.71 -14.24 16.97
N ASN A 34 -5.43 -13.94 18.04
CA ASN A 34 -6.15 -14.90 18.90
C ASN A 34 -7.36 -15.57 18.22
N GLU A 35 -7.33 -15.75 16.90
CA GLU A 35 -8.36 -16.38 16.08
C GLU A 35 -7.73 -17.66 15.48
N PRO A 36 -8.44 -18.79 15.34
CA PRO A 36 -7.83 -20.08 14.96
C PRO A 36 -7.34 -20.14 13.50
N ALA A 37 -7.10 -18.99 12.86
CA ALA A 37 -6.59 -18.89 11.51
C ALA A 37 -5.06 -19.04 11.52
N THR A 38 -4.60 -20.27 11.28
CA THR A 38 -3.26 -20.44 10.73
C THR A 38 -3.10 -19.52 9.51
N PRO A 39 -1.95 -18.82 9.35
CA PRO A 39 -1.74 -17.97 8.19
C PRO A 39 -2.03 -18.78 6.92
N PRO A 40 -2.79 -18.24 5.95
CA PRO A 40 -3.14 -18.97 4.75
C PRO A 40 -1.88 -19.61 4.15
N ALA A 41 -1.94 -20.90 3.80
CA ALA A 41 -0.79 -21.61 3.23
C ALA A 41 -0.19 -20.86 2.02
N LYS A 42 -1.05 -20.12 1.30
CA LYS A 42 -0.72 -19.30 0.13
C LYS A 42 -0.51 -17.81 0.45
N PHE A 43 -0.16 -17.44 1.69
CA PHE A 43 0.01 -16.04 2.12
C PHE A 43 0.87 -15.22 1.15
N GLU A 44 2.05 -15.71 0.78
CA GLU A 44 2.96 -14.99 -0.11
C GLU A 44 2.39 -14.81 -1.51
N ARG A 45 1.72 -15.84 -2.05
CA ARG A 45 1.05 -15.75 -3.35
C ARG A 45 -0.07 -14.71 -3.33
N LEU A 46 -0.87 -14.70 -2.27
CA LEU A 46 -1.93 -13.70 -2.07
C LEU A 46 -1.35 -12.29 -1.94
N ASN A 47 -0.30 -12.12 -1.15
CA ASN A 47 0.37 -10.85 -0.95
C ASN A 47 0.94 -10.29 -2.26
N SER A 48 1.63 -11.13 -3.04
CA SER A 48 2.13 -10.76 -4.37
C SER A 48 1.02 -10.43 -5.35
N SER A 49 -0.09 -11.18 -5.35
CA SER A 49 -1.25 -10.89 -6.19
C SER A 49 -1.89 -9.53 -5.83
N LEU A 50 -2.05 -9.24 -4.54
CA LEU A 50 -2.55 -7.96 -4.04
C LEU A 50 -1.60 -6.82 -4.38
N TYR A 51 -0.29 -7.04 -4.30
CA TYR A 51 0.70 -6.06 -4.71
C TYR A 51 0.52 -5.69 -6.18
N ARG A 52 0.48 -6.68 -7.08
CA ARG A 52 0.31 -6.43 -8.52
C ARG A 52 -1.00 -5.73 -8.87
N ALA A 53 -2.10 -6.15 -8.27
CA ALA A 53 -3.40 -5.53 -8.48
C ALA A 53 -3.40 -4.06 -8.02
N LEU A 54 -2.86 -3.80 -6.82
CA LEU A 54 -2.74 -2.45 -6.28
C LEU A 54 -1.83 -1.58 -7.15
N SER A 55 -0.69 -2.11 -7.60
CA SER A 55 0.22 -1.41 -8.51
C SER A 55 -0.43 -1.02 -9.82
N SER A 56 -1.19 -1.93 -10.44
CA SER A 56 -1.93 -1.59 -11.65
C SER A 56 -2.99 -0.52 -11.39
N ALA A 57 -3.71 -0.61 -10.27
CA ALA A 57 -4.77 0.32 -9.92
C ALA A 57 -4.24 1.73 -9.65
N TYR A 58 -3.22 1.88 -8.80
CA TYR A 58 -2.69 3.22 -8.51
C TYR A 58 -1.99 3.83 -9.72
N SER A 59 -1.29 3.05 -10.55
CA SER A 59 -0.62 3.59 -11.74
C SER A 59 -1.63 4.16 -12.73
N LYS A 60 -2.75 3.46 -12.95
CA LYS A 60 -3.84 3.97 -13.80
C LYS A 60 -4.49 5.21 -13.18
N SER A 61 -4.75 5.18 -11.88
CA SER A 61 -5.37 6.31 -11.17
C SER A 61 -4.50 7.57 -11.21
N MET A 62 -3.18 7.45 -11.02
CA MET A 62 -2.25 8.58 -11.07
C MET A 62 -2.10 9.11 -12.50
N LEU A 63 -2.04 8.22 -13.51
CA LEU A 63 -2.05 8.65 -14.92
C LEU A 63 -3.28 9.51 -15.23
N GLN A 64 -4.47 9.05 -14.84
CA GLN A 64 -5.70 9.81 -15.01
C GLN A 64 -5.73 11.10 -14.20
N ALA A 65 -5.11 11.12 -13.02
CA ALA A 65 -4.96 12.33 -12.21
C ALA A 65 -4.10 13.36 -12.95
N VAL A 66 -2.96 12.94 -13.52
CA VAL A 66 -2.06 13.79 -14.33
C VAL A 66 -2.75 14.28 -15.60
N GLU A 67 -3.42 13.42 -16.35
CA GLU A 67 -4.15 13.80 -17.57
C GLU A 67 -5.27 14.80 -17.28
N GLY A 68 -6.09 14.53 -16.27
CA GLY A 68 -7.14 15.46 -15.82
C GLY A 68 -6.58 16.76 -15.25
N ALA A 69 -5.34 16.72 -14.76
CA ALA A 69 -4.62 17.89 -14.34
C ALA A 69 -4.14 18.74 -15.53
N VAL A 70 -3.58 18.12 -16.56
CA VAL A 70 -3.09 18.81 -17.77
C VAL A 70 -4.24 19.45 -18.54
N SER A 71 -5.34 18.72 -18.73
CA SER A 71 -6.51 19.22 -19.46
C SER A 71 -7.16 20.44 -18.81
N ARG A 72 -7.06 20.56 -17.48
CA ARG A 72 -7.59 21.70 -16.72
C ARG A 72 -6.68 22.93 -16.72
N ASN A 73 -5.43 22.79 -17.12
CA ASN A 73 -4.41 23.85 -17.10
C ASN A 73 -4.00 24.26 -18.52
N ASP A 74 -4.96 24.42 -19.43
CA ASP A 74 -4.74 24.80 -20.83
C ASP A 74 -3.67 23.94 -21.55
N ASN A 75 -3.61 22.64 -21.21
CA ASN A 75 -2.60 21.68 -21.68
C ASN A 75 -1.15 21.98 -21.27
N THR A 76 -0.93 22.91 -20.33
CA THR A 76 0.36 23.19 -19.74
C THR A 76 0.76 22.06 -18.78
N ARG A 77 2.02 21.64 -18.87
CA ARG A 77 2.58 20.56 -18.02
C ARG A 77 3.15 21.04 -16.69
N ASP A 78 3.36 22.35 -16.55
CA ASP A 78 3.80 22.94 -15.28
C ASP A 78 2.72 22.78 -14.22
N ARG A 79 3.12 22.24 -13.07
CA ARG A 79 2.20 21.94 -11.97
C ARG A 79 2.77 22.36 -10.63
N THR A 80 1.93 23.07 -9.88
CA THR A 80 2.16 23.28 -8.45
C THR A 80 1.64 22.08 -7.67
N VAL A 81 2.48 21.55 -6.79
CA VAL A 81 2.20 20.38 -5.96
C VAL A 81 2.35 20.73 -4.49
N ALA A 82 1.48 20.16 -3.67
CA ALA A 82 1.68 20.03 -2.24
C ALA A 82 2.35 18.68 -1.97
N LEU A 83 3.45 18.70 -1.22
CA LEU A 83 4.11 17.50 -0.72
C LEU A 83 3.65 17.27 0.71
N ASP A 84 3.06 16.11 0.96
CA ASP A 84 2.64 15.68 2.30
C ASP A 84 3.25 14.32 2.62
N ASP A 85 3.77 14.15 3.83
CA ASP A 85 4.41 12.93 4.27
C ASP A 85 3.78 12.35 5.54
N THR A 86 3.70 11.02 5.59
CA THR A 86 3.25 10.29 6.77
C THR A 86 4.29 9.25 7.12
N CYS A 87 4.84 9.35 8.34
CA CYS A 87 5.82 8.42 8.87
C CYS A 87 5.29 7.65 10.09
N GLN A 88 5.43 6.33 10.07
CA GLN A 88 5.14 5.44 11.19
C GLN A 88 6.43 4.86 11.77
N LYS A 89 6.67 5.10 13.06
CA LYS A 89 7.74 4.41 13.80
C LYS A 89 7.35 2.96 14.07
N ARG A 90 8.26 2.03 13.77
CA ARG A 90 8.15 0.59 14.07
C ARG A 90 9.29 0.19 15.01
N GLY A 91 8.98 0.01 16.28
CA GLY A 91 9.99 -0.27 17.32
C GLY A 91 10.82 0.98 17.67
N HIS A 92 12.07 0.79 18.09
CA HIS A 92 12.90 1.90 18.59
C HIS A 92 13.43 2.84 17.48
N THR A 93 13.80 2.30 16.31
CA THR A 93 14.52 3.06 15.27
C THR A 93 14.07 2.79 13.84
N SER A 94 13.18 1.81 13.60
CA SER A 94 12.69 1.57 12.23
C SER A 94 11.57 2.56 11.90
N ILE A 95 11.56 3.07 10.67
CA ILE A 95 10.58 4.04 10.19
C ILE A 95 10.07 3.55 8.84
N ASN A 96 8.76 3.50 8.68
CA ASN A 96 8.09 3.37 7.39
C ASN A 96 7.43 4.71 7.09
N GLY A 97 7.84 5.37 6.01
CA GLY A 97 7.30 6.64 5.56
C GLY A 97 6.69 6.53 4.17
N VAL A 98 5.73 7.40 3.90
CA VAL A 98 5.25 7.67 2.55
C VAL A 98 5.22 9.17 2.34
N ILE A 99 5.74 9.63 1.20
CA ILE A 99 5.63 11.01 0.74
C ILE A 99 4.69 10.98 -0.45
N THR A 100 3.74 11.92 -0.51
CA THR A 100 2.78 12.04 -1.60
C THR A 100 2.87 13.44 -2.21
N ALA A 101 2.85 13.51 -3.54
CA ALA A 101 2.72 14.75 -4.29
C ALA A 101 1.29 14.90 -4.76
N THR A 102 0.61 15.93 -4.25
CA THR A 102 -0.79 16.22 -4.57
C THR A 102 -0.85 17.48 -5.43
N SER A 103 -1.49 17.39 -6.59
CA SER A 103 -1.77 18.56 -7.43
C SER A 103 -2.66 19.56 -6.67
N LEU A 104 -2.23 20.81 -6.56
CA LEU A 104 -3.02 21.83 -5.86
C LEU A 104 -4.35 22.11 -6.58
N ASP A 105 -4.35 22.14 -7.91
CA ASP A 105 -5.57 22.52 -8.65
C ASP A 105 -6.64 21.44 -8.63
N THR A 106 -6.23 20.16 -8.60
CA THR A 106 -7.18 19.02 -8.65
C THR A 106 -7.39 18.34 -7.31
N GLY A 107 -6.50 18.55 -6.33
CA GLY A 107 -6.50 17.83 -5.07
C GLY A 107 -6.19 16.34 -5.22
N LYS A 108 -5.69 15.89 -6.38
CA LYS A 108 -5.38 14.49 -6.65
C LYS A 108 -3.90 14.20 -6.47
N VAL A 109 -3.58 13.01 -5.97
CA VAL A 109 -2.21 12.50 -5.89
C VAL A 109 -1.72 12.19 -7.31
N ILE A 110 -0.60 12.78 -7.67
CA ILE A 110 0.06 12.59 -8.98
C ILE A 110 1.32 11.73 -8.88
N ASP A 111 1.93 11.68 -7.69
CA ASP A 111 3.09 10.83 -7.42
C ASP A 111 3.18 10.48 -5.93
N PHE A 112 3.91 9.41 -5.60
CA PHE A 112 4.24 9.06 -4.22
C PHE A 112 5.54 8.26 -4.15
N GLU A 113 6.24 8.39 -3.02
CA GLU A 113 7.43 7.59 -2.72
C GLU A 113 7.30 6.95 -1.34
N CYS A 114 7.57 5.64 -1.28
CA CYS A 114 7.62 4.89 -0.03
C CYS A 114 9.05 4.82 0.49
N LEU A 115 9.29 5.37 1.67
CA LEU A 115 10.58 5.34 2.35
C LEU A 115 10.57 4.29 3.46
N TYR A 116 11.63 3.50 3.57
CA TYR A 116 11.77 2.55 4.67
C TYR A 116 13.19 2.58 5.22
N LYS A 117 13.28 2.69 6.56
CA LYS A 117 14.53 2.54 7.30
C LYS A 117 14.36 1.39 8.28
N TYR A 118 15.13 0.32 8.07
CA TYR A 118 15.11 -0.85 8.95
C TYR A 118 16.25 -0.77 9.98
N CYS A 119 15.95 -1.07 11.24
CA CYS A 119 17.01 -1.26 12.23
C CYS A 119 17.75 -2.56 11.92
N GLN A 120 19.03 -2.46 11.56
CA GLN A 120 19.88 -3.65 11.54
C GLN A 120 20.01 -4.16 12.98
N LYS A 121 19.85 -5.48 13.17
CA LYS A 121 20.20 -6.10 14.45
C LYS A 121 21.70 -5.92 14.63
N GLN A 122 22.11 -5.33 15.74
CA GLN A 122 23.52 -5.43 16.13
C GLN A 122 23.80 -6.91 16.41
N VAL A 123 24.66 -7.51 15.59
CA VAL A 123 25.24 -8.82 15.87
C VAL A 123 26.20 -8.58 17.04
N LYS A 124 25.91 -9.17 18.19
CA LYS A 124 26.85 -9.29 19.31
C LYS A 124 27.65 -10.57 19.12
#